data_AF-A0A7H8LT51-F1
#
_entry.id   AF-A0A7H8LT51-F1
#
_cell.length_a   1.000
_cell.length_b   1.000
_cell.length_c   1.000
_cell.angle_alpha   90.00
_cell.angle_beta   90.00
_cell.angle_gamma   90.00
#
_symmetry.space_group_name_H-M   'P 1'
#
loop_
_entity.id
_entity.type
_entity.pdbx_description
1 polymer ?
#
loop_
_entity_poly.entity_id
_entity_poly.type
_entity_poly.pdbx_seq_one_letter_code
_entity_poly.pdbx_strand_id
1 'polypeptide(L)'
;MRTFPDGFLWGAATSAHQTEGNNTGSDFWALENRPGGFLPDRSGDACDSYHRWPEDLDIVRSLGLNAYRFSIEWARIEPVEGHISRAELAHYRRIIEGCLERGLTPVVTLHHFTTPLWFQKTGGWTSPEATDRFRRYVRAVLPILDGVEWICTINEPNMLAMMANMVKAEKREENVAGAMPPPDQAVADALIAAHRAAREELTGFKTGWTIANQNFEPVDGADAECDDWAWSREDQFLDVAADDAFVGVQAYTRVLIGRDGALPVPADARRTLIGWEFYPAALGNAVRHTADRIPGVPILITENGIATTDDAERAEYTDAALTGLHEAIEDGIDVRGYLHWSLLDNYEWGTYAPTFGLVAVDRTTFARTVKPSARHLGDIATGHTTL
;
A
#
# COMPACT_ATOMS: atom_id res chain seq x y z
N MET A 1 14.38 9.00 25.18
CA MET A 1 14.58 7.89 24.23
C MET A 1 13.20 7.33 23.96
N ARG A 2 12.70 7.51 22.74
CA ARG A 2 11.41 6.97 22.32
C ARG A 2 11.57 5.46 22.16
N THR A 3 10.81 4.69 22.93
CA THR A 3 10.83 3.24 22.87
C THR A 3 9.52 2.76 22.27
N PHE A 4 9.61 1.98 21.20
CA PHE A 4 8.44 1.34 20.58
C PHE A 4 8.08 0.05 21.33
N PRO A 5 6.83 -0.44 21.21
CA PRO A 5 6.38 -1.65 21.88
C PRO A 5 7.27 -2.88 21.61
N ASP A 6 7.31 -3.82 22.56
CA ASP A 6 7.98 -5.10 22.34
C ASP A 6 7.31 -5.86 21.19
N GLY A 7 8.12 -6.44 20.30
CA GLY A 7 7.63 -7.14 19.11
C GLY A 7 7.09 -6.24 18.01
N PHE A 8 7.32 -4.92 18.07
CA PHE A 8 6.96 -4.00 17.00
C PHE A 8 7.60 -4.40 15.67
N LEU A 9 6.78 -4.45 14.62
CA LEU A 9 7.26 -4.78 13.28
C LEU A 9 7.94 -3.55 12.68
N TRP A 10 9.19 -3.69 12.29
CA TRP A 10 9.95 -2.72 11.51
C TRP A 10 10.25 -3.33 10.16
N GLY A 11 9.74 -2.72 9.09
CA GLY A 11 9.85 -3.31 7.76
C GLY A 11 9.78 -2.32 6.62
N ALA A 12 9.75 -2.88 5.43
CA ALA A 12 9.52 -2.16 4.18
C ALA A 12 8.48 -2.91 3.34
N ALA A 13 7.80 -2.19 2.47
CA ALA A 13 6.75 -2.70 1.61
C ALA A 13 7.12 -2.59 0.12
N THR A 14 6.59 -3.52 -0.68
CA THR A 14 6.55 -3.47 -2.14
C THR A 14 5.21 -3.99 -2.66
N SER A 15 4.95 -3.81 -3.95
CA SER A 15 3.85 -4.46 -4.66
C SER A 15 4.37 -5.20 -5.90
N ALA A 16 3.70 -6.29 -6.25
CA ALA A 16 4.13 -7.22 -7.28
C ALA A 16 4.28 -6.55 -8.64
N HIS A 17 3.26 -5.82 -9.10
CA HIS A 17 3.31 -5.17 -10.41
C HIS A 17 4.40 -4.10 -10.49
N GLN A 18 4.67 -3.40 -9.39
CA GLN A 18 5.63 -2.29 -9.38
C GLN A 18 7.09 -2.76 -9.33
N THR A 19 7.38 -3.97 -8.83
CA THR A 19 8.76 -4.45 -8.63
C THR A 19 9.12 -5.73 -9.37
N GLU A 20 8.19 -6.67 -9.57
CA GLU A 20 8.54 -8.01 -10.09
C GLU A 20 8.94 -8.00 -11.56
N GLY A 21 8.23 -7.22 -12.39
CA GLY A 21 8.44 -7.13 -13.83
C GLY A 21 7.73 -8.21 -14.64
N ASN A 22 7.41 -7.94 -15.90
CA ASN A 22 6.76 -8.88 -16.83
C ASN A 22 5.45 -9.47 -16.30
N ASN A 23 4.62 -8.65 -15.65
CA ASN A 23 3.26 -9.03 -15.26
C ASN A 23 2.30 -8.92 -16.46
N THR A 24 2.57 -9.69 -17.52
CA THR A 24 1.91 -9.52 -18.83
C THR A 24 0.45 -9.93 -18.86
N GLY A 25 -0.02 -10.63 -17.83
CA GLY A 25 -1.40 -11.09 -17.70
C GLY A 25 -2.35 -10.08 -17.06
N SER A 26 -1.84 -8.98 -16.50
CA SER A 26 -2.67 -8.02 -15.76
C SER A 26 -3.39 -7.03 -16.67
N ASP A 27 -4.48 -6.48 -16.14
CA ASP A 27 -5.21 -5.36 -16.71
C ASP A 27 -4.33 -4.10 -16.84
N PHE A 28 -3.49 -3.82 -15.86
CA PHE A 28 -2.60 -2.66 -15.88
C PHE A 28 -1.51 -2.78 -16.94
N TRP A 29 -0.93 -3.98 -17.14
CA TRP A 29 -0.01 -4.21 -18.28
C TRP A 29 -0.70 -3.97 -19.63
N ALA A 30 -1.97 -4.35 -19.76
CA ALA A 30 -2.74 -4.09 -20.97
C ALA A 30 -3.04 -2.60 -21.15
N LEU A 31 -3.33 -1.87 -20.07
CA LEU A 31 -3.53 -0.41 -20.07
C LEU A 31 -2.27 0.32 -20.56
N GLU A 32 -1.13 -0.04 -19.99
CA GLU A 32 0.18 0.47 -20.39
C GLU A 32 0.43 0.25 -21.88
N ASN A 33 0.29 -0.98 -22.35
CA ASN A 33 0.65 -1.34 -23.72
C ASN A 33 -0.46 -1.04 -24.75
N ARG A 34 -1.52 -0.33 -24.36
CA ARG A 34 -2.59 0.10 -25.28
C ARG A 34 -2.02 1.05 -26.35
N PRO A 35 -2.26 0.79 -27.65
CA PRO A 35 -1.92 1.73 -28.71
C PRO A 35 -2.56 3.10 -28.47
N GLY A 36 -1.76 4.17 -28.50
CA GLY A 36 -2.22 5.53 -28.18
C GLY A 36 -2.51 5.77 -26.69
N GLY A 37 -1.99 4.92 -25.79
CA GLY A 37 -2.14 5.09 -24.34
C GLY A 37 -1.50 6.38 -23.80
N PHE A 38 -1.98 6.82 -22.63
CA PHE A 38 -1.62 8.09 -22.00
C PHE A 38 -0.52 7.99 -20.92
N LEU A 39 -0.15 6.77 -20.52
CA LEU A 39 0.91 6.57 -19.53
C LEU A 39 2.29 6.86 -20.17
N PRO A 40 3.18 7.59 -19.49
CA PRO A 40 4.47 7.98 -20.07
C PRO A 40 5.46 6.82 -20.16
N ASP A 41 5.50 5.94 -19.15
CA ASP A 41 6.40 4.79 -19.10
C ASP A 41 5.63 3.46 -19.15
N ARG A 42 6.38 2.35 -19.25
CA ARG A 42 5.87 0.97 -19.19
C ARG A 42 6.59 0.23 -18.07
N SER A 43 5.89 -0.61 -17.34
CA SER A 43 6.48 -1.42 -16.26
C SER A 43 7.61 -2.32 -16.77
N GLY A 44 7.45 -2.99 -17.92
CA GLY A 44 8.50 -3.83 -18.50
C GLY A 44 9.08 -4.81 -17.47
N ASP A 45 10.40 -4.86 -17.34
CA ASP A 45 11.09 -5.71 -16.35
C ASP A 45 11.03 -5.16 -14.90
N ALA A 46 10.46 -3.98 -14.67
CA ALA A 46 10.39 -3.32 -13.37
C ALA A 46 11.73 -3.29 -12.63
N CYS A 47 11.79 -3.89 -11.43
CA CYS A 47 13.02 -4.05 -10.65
C CYS A 47 13.63 -5.47 -10.81
N ASP A 48 13.03 -6.32 -11.62
CA ASP A 48 13.37 -7.74 -11.75
C ASP A 48 13.28 -8.50 -10.40
N SER A 49 12.44 -8.04 -9.47
CA SER A 49 12.28 -8.69 -8.17
C SER A 49 11.71 -10.11 -8.28
N TYR A 50 11.07 -10.46 -9.41
CA TYR A 50 10.67 -11.84 -9.69
C TYR A 50 11.86 -12.81 -9.62
N HIS A 51 13.03 -12.41 -10.10
CA HIS A 51 14.24 -13.24 -10.03
C HIS A 51 15.15 -12.88 -8.84
N ARG A 52 15.01 -11.66 -8.32
CA ARG A 52 15.94 -11.07 -7.35
C ARG A 52 15.37 -10.88 -5.95
N TRP A 53 14.20 -11.43 -5.67
CA TRP A 53 13.63 -11.43 -4.33
C TRP A 53 14.61 -11.91 -3.23
N PRO A 54 15.57 -12.85 -3.44
CA PRO A 54 16.50 -13.21 -2.36
C PRO A 54 17.41 -12.03 -1.98
N GLU A 55 17.88 -11.26 -2.97
CA GLU A 55 18.70 -10.06 -2.77
C GLU A 55 17.89 -8.98 -2.05
N ASP A 56 16.63 -8.78 -2.45
CA ASP A 56 15.74 -7.80 -1.82
C ASP A 56 15.49 -8.15 -0.33
N LEU A 57 15.27 -9.44 -0.01
CA LEU A 57 15.11 -9.90 1.38
C LEU A 57 16.41 -9.82 2.20
N ASP A 58 17.56 -10.11 1.57
CA ASP A 58 18.86 -9.96 2.21
C ASP A 58 19.10 -8.49 2.61
N ILE A 59 18.69 -7.54 1.76
CA ILE A 59 18.78 -6.11 2.07
C ILE A 59 17.91 -5.78 3.28
N VAL A 60 16.62 -6.16 3.27
CA VAL A 60 15.70 -5.93 4.42
C VAL A 60 16.33 -6.42 5.71
N ARG A 61 16.84 -7.67 5.70
CA ARG A 61 17.48 -8.24 6.89
C ARG A 61 18.76 -7.49 7.29
N SER A 62 19.58 -7.09 6.32
CA SER A 62 20.84 -6.37 6.57
C SER A 62 20.65 -4.98 7.18
N LEU A 63 19.48 -4.37 6.95
CA LEU A 63 19.08 -3.10 7.57
C LEU A 63 18.65 -3.26 9.03
N GLY A 64 18.56 -4.49 9.56
CA GLY A 64 18.07 -4.73 10.91
C GLY A 64 16.53 -4.75 11.03
N LEU A 65 15.82 -4.65 9.90
CA LEU A 65 14.37 -4.79 9.84
C LEU A 65 13.96 -6.24 10.13
N ASN A 66 12.75 -6.42 10.65
CA ASN A 66 12.19 -7.71 11.05
C ASN A 66 10.92 -8.11 10.29
N ALA A 67 10.42 -7.27 9.38
CA ALA A 67 9.22 -7.54 8.59
C ALA A 67 9.39 -7.13 7.13
N TYR A 68 8.70 -7.84 6.24
CA TYR A 68 8.62 -7.48 4.82
C TYR A 68 7.21 -7.66 4.30
N ARG A 69 6.65 -6.60 3.71
CA ARG A 69 5.34 -6.63 3.06
C ARG A 69 5.50 -6.72 1.55
N PHE A 70 4.78 -7.66 0.95
CA PHE A 70 4.71 -7.82 -0.50
C PHE A 70 3.32 -8.32 -0.91
N SER A 71 2.98 -8.20 -2.19
CA SER A 71 1.72 -8.73 -2.72
C SER A 71 1.92 -9.98 -3.55
N ILE A 72 0.88 -10.82 -3.60
CA ILE A 72 0.78 -11.93 -4.55
C ILE A 72 0.02 -11.42 -5.79
N GLU A 73 0.59 -11.62 -6.98
CA GLU A 73 -0.05 -11.17 -8.22
C GLU A 73 -1.12 -12.15 -8.70
N TRP A 74 -2.39 -11.74 -8.62
CA TRP A 74 -3.51 -12.56 -9.09
C TRP A 74 -3.38 -12.90 -10.57
N ALA A 75 -2.93 -11.97 -11.42
CA ALA A 75 -2.75 -12.24 -12.85
C ALA A 75 -1.71 -13.32 -13.16
N ARG A 76 -0.76 -13.59 -12.25
CA ARG A 76 0.18 -14.71 -12.34
C ARG A 76 -0.40 -16.01 -11.80
N ILE A 77 -1.09 -15.93 -10.66
CA ILE A 77 -1.72 -17.11 -10.05
C ILE A 77 -2.81 -17.68 -10.96
N GLU A 78 -3.60 -16.82 -11.60
CA GLU A 78 -4.72 -17.21 -12.47
C GLU A 78 -4.67 -16.44 -13.80
N PRO A 79 -3.76 -16.76 -14.72
CA PRO A 79 -3.57 -16.02 -15.98
C PRO A 79 -4.74 -16.20 -16.96
N VAL A 80 -5.52 -17.28 -16.80
CA VAL A 80 -6.76 -17.56 -17.53
C VAL A 80 -7.79 -17.99 -16.49
N GLU A 81 -9.03 -17.57 -16.64
CA GLU A 81 -10.12 -17.92 -15.71
C GLU A 81 -10.15 -19.43 -15.42
N GLY A 82 -10.12 -19.77 -14.14
CA GLY A 82 -10.15 -21.15 -13.65
C GLY A 82 -8.84 -21.93 -13.78
N HIS A 83 -7.79 -21.36 -14.37
CA HIS A 83 -6.51 -22.03 -14.60
C HIS A 83 -5.45 -21.51 -13.63
N ILE A 84 -5.31 -22.19 -12.49
CA ILE A 84 -4.33 -21.83 -11.46
C ILE A 84 -2.92 -22.32 -11.84
N SER A 85 -1.95 -21.40 -11.87
CA SER A 85 -0.54 -21.71 -12.09
C SER A 85 0.13 -22.23 -10.83
N ARG A 86 0.44 -23.52 -10.80
CA ARG A 86 1.21 -24.16 -9.71
C ARG A 86 2.63 -23.63 -9.61
N ALA A 87 3.24 -23.23 -10.73
CA ALA A 87 4.58 -22.67 -10.76
C ALA A 87 4.64 -21.31 -10.05
N GLU A 88 3.62 -20.47 -10.27
CA GLU A 88 3.53 -19.15 -9.63
C GLU A 88 3.18 -19.27 -8.14
N LEU A 89 2.28 -20.20 -7.76
CA LEU A 89 2.09 -20.53 -6.34
C LEU A 89 3.40 -20.96 -5.67
N ALA A 90 4.18 -21.83 -6.31
CA ALA A 90 5.47 -22.25 -5.79
C ALA A 90 6.49 -21.09 -5.73
N HIS A 91 6.42 -20.12 -6.65
CA HIS A 91 7.24 -18.92 -6.62
C HIS A 91 6.97 -18.08 -5.37
N TYR A 92 5.72 -17.72 -5.11
CA TYR A 92 5.36 -16.96 -3.92
C TYR A 92 5.62 -17.73 -2.62
N ARG A 93 5.46 -19.07 -2.62
CA ARG A 93 5.86 -19.90 -1.50
C ARG A 93 7.35 -19.74 -1.16
N ARG A 94 8.23 -19.71 -2.18
CA ARG A 94 9.68 -19.51 -1.96
C ARG A 94 10.00 -18.13 -1.39
N ILE A 95 9.25 -17.09 -1.75
CA ILE A 95 9.40 -15.76 -1.14
C ILE A 95 9.04 -15.83 0.35
N ILE A 96 7.91 -16.46 0.70
CA ILE A 96 7.46 -16.65 2.08
C ILE A 96 8.51 -17.43 2.89
N GLU A 97 9.00 -18.56 2.36
CA GLU A 97 10.09 -19.34 2.98
C GLU A 97 11.35 -18.50 3.15
N GLY A 98 11.71 -17.73 2.13
CA GLY A 98 12.84 -16.83 2.15
C GLY A 98 12.76 -15.79 3.26
N CYS A 99 11.57 -15.25 3.54
CA CYS A 99 11.34 -14.37 4.68
C CYS A 99 11.58 -15.12 6.01
N LEU A 100 10.91 -16.26 6.18
CA LEU A 100 10.97 -17.04 7.42
C LEU A 100 12.39 -17.53 7.74
N GLU A 101 13.14 -17.99 6.74
CA GLU A 101 14.54 -18.41 6.86
C GLU A 101 15.46 -17.28 7.33
N ARG A 102 15.13 -16.03 7.01
CA ARG A 102 15.86 -14.82 7.43
C ARG A 102 15.37 -14.27 8.77
N GLY A 103 14.36 -14.89 9.37
CA GLY A 103 13.69 -14.37 10.56
C GLY A 103 12.88 -13.10 10.30
N LEU A 104 12.42 -12.90 9.06
CA LEU A 104 11.52 -11.81 8.68
C LEU A 104 10.07 -12.29 8.78
N THR A 105 9.22 -11.50 9.44
CA THR A 105 7.77 -11.69 9.43
C THR A 105 7.22 -11.29 8.06
N PRO A 106 6.66 -12.23 7.26
CA PRO A 106 5.99 -11.88 6.02
C PRO A 106 4.62 -11.24 6.31
N VAL A 107 4.37 -10.09 5.70
CA VAL A 107 3.05 -9.44 5.66
C VAL A 107 2.54 -9.54 4.22
N VAL A 108 1.55 -10.39 3.98
CA VAL A 108 1.14 -10.75 2.61
C VAL A 108 -0.09 -9.96 2.19
N THR A 109 -0.03 -9.28 1.05
CA THR A 109 -1.18 -8.62 0.42
C THR A 109 -1.74 -9.46 -0.73
N LEU A 110 -3.02 -9.83 -0.69
CA LEU A 110 -3.61 -10.72 -1.70
C LEU A 110 -4.00 -9.99 -2.98
N HIS A 111 -4.37 -8.71 -2.89
CA HIS A 111 -4.71 -7.88 -4.04
C HIS A 111 -4.10 -6.48 -3.89
N HIS A 112 -3.25 -6.09 -4.85
CA HIS A 112 -2.61 -4.78 -4.88
C HIS A 112 -2.84 -4.12 -6.25
N PHE A 113 -4.04 -3.58 -6.42
CA PHE A 113 -4.58 -2.89 -7.60
C PHE A 113 -4.76 -3.70 -8.88
N THR A 114 -3.77 -4.50 -9.26
CA THR A 114 -3.78 -5.25 -10.50
C THR A 114 -4.68 -6.47 -10.43
N THR A 115 -5.42 -6.69 -11.51
CA THR A 115 -6.28 -7.87 -11.68
C THR A 115 -5.91 -8.62 -12.95
N PRO A 116 -6.23 -9.93 -13.07
CA PRO A 116 -6.08 -10.62 -14.34
C PRO A 116 -6.89 -9.92 -15.44
N LEU A 117 -6.33 -9.78 -16.65
CA LEU A 117 -7.01 -9.12 -17.76
C LEU A 117 -8.36 -9.78 -18.11
N TRP A 118 -8.50 -11.09 -17.92
CA TRP A 118 -9.77 -11.79 -18.14
C TRP A 118 -10.85 -11.37 -17.13
N PHE A 119 -10.47 -11.05 -15.89
CA PHE A 119 -11.38 -10.58 -14.86
C PHE A 119 -11.95 -9.21 -15.28
N GLN A 120 -11.07 -8.29 -15.68
CA GLN A 120 -11.48 -6.97 -16.16
C GLN A 120 -12.36 -7.06 -17.43
N LYS A 121 -12.03 -7.96 -18.37
CA LYS A 121 -12.84 -8.18 -19.59
C LYS A 121 -14.22 -8.79 -19.34
N THR A 122 -14.45 -9.39 -18.17
CA THR A 122 -15.71 -10.03 -17.79
C THR A 122 -16.49 -9.20 -16.76
N GLY A 123 -16.26 -7.88 -16.75
CA GLY A 123 -16.97 -6.92 -15.90
C GLY A 123 -16.20 -6.46 -14.67
N GLY A 124 -15.02 -7.03 -14.39
CA GLY A 124 -14.18 -6.63 -13.27
C GLY A 124 -14.92 -6.70 -11.94
N TRP A 125 -14.68 -5.73 -11.06
CA TRP A 125 -15.29 -5.66 -9.73
C TRP A 125 -16.81 -5.46 -9.76
N THR A 126 -17.39 -4.90 -10.84
CA THR A 126 -18.85 -4.74 -10.94
C THR A 126 -19.55 -5.98 -11.52
N SER A 127 -18.82 -7.03 -11.86
CA SER A 127 -19.40 -8.31 -12.26
C SER A 127 -20.14 -8.94 -11.07
N PRO A 128 -21.33 -9.55 -11.27
CA PRO A 128 -22.01 -10.31 -10.22
C PRO A 128 -21.19 -11.51 -9.73
N GLU A 129 -20.20 -11.97 -10.50
CA GLU A 129 -19.32 -13.10 -10.15
C GLU A 129 -17.99 -12.65 -9.52
N ALA A 130 -17.78 -11.33 -9.32
CA ALA A 130 -16.50 -10.78 -8.88
C ALA A 130 -16.03 -11.37 -7.54
N THR A 131 -16.92 -11.37 -6.55
CA THR A 131 -16.67 -11.90 -5.20
C THR A 131 -16.30 -13.38 -5.23
N ASP A 132 -17.03 -14.20 -6.00
CA ASP A 132 -16.77 -15.64 -6.10
C ASP A 132 -15.44 -15.95 -6.79
N ARG A 133 -15.09 -15.17 -7.82
CA ARG A 133 -13.79 -15.27 -8.51
C ARG A 133 -12.64 -14.89 -7.57
N PHE A 134 -12.78 -13.79 -6.83
CA PHE A 134 -11.77 -13.41 -5.85
C PHE A 134 -11.63 -14.46 -4.75
N ARG A 135 -12.74 -14.97 -4.22
CA ARG A 135 -12.75 -16.07 -3.23
C ARG A 135 -12.05 -17.33 -3.78
N ARG A 136 -12.27 -17.70 -5.04
CA ARG A 136 -11.57 -18.82 -5.69
C ARG A 136 -10.06 -18.60 -5.71
N TYR A 137 -9.61 -17.39 -6.04
CA TYR A 137 -8.20 -17.01 -5.99
C TYR A 137 -7.63 -17.10 -4.57
N VAL A 138 -8.34 -16.56 -3.57
CA VAL A 138 -7.94 -16.66 -2.15
C VAL A 138 -7.77 -18.13 -1.74
N ARG A 139 -8.71 -19.01 -2.10
CA ARG A 139 -8.60 -20.46 -1.84
C ARG A 139 -7.40 -21.10 -2.53
N ALA A 140 -7.04 -20.64 -3.72
CA ALA A 140 -5.90 -21.17 -4.47
C ALA A 140 -4.56 -20.81 -3.80
N VAL A 141 -4.48 -19.64 -3.13
CA VAL A 141 -3.26 -19.20 -2.43
C VAL A 141 -3.16 -19.75 -1.00
N LEU A 142 -4.26 -20.12 -0.34
CA LEU A 142 -4.23 -20.66 1.04
C LEU A 142 -3.10 -21.67 1.32
N PRO A 143 -2.84 -22.69 0.46
CA PRO A 143 -1.82 -23.69 0.76
C PRO A 143 -0.39 -23.15 0.84
N ILE A 144 -0.10 -21.98 0.27
CA ILE A 144 1.24 -21.39 0.30
C ILE A 144 1.46 -20.44 1.48
N LEU A 145 0.43 -20.13 2.26
CA LEU A 145 0.47 -19.14 3.35
C LEU A 145 0.94 -19.71 4.69
N ASP A 146 1.43 -20.95 4.73
CA ASP A 146 1.96 -21.54 5.96
C ASP A 146 3.08 -20.68 6.58
N GLY A 147 2.99 -20.41 7.89
CA GLY A 147 3.91 -19.51 8.59
C GLY A 147 3.69 -18.01 8.35
N VAL A 148 2.69 -17.61 7.55
CA VAL A 148 2.25 -16.21 7.45
C VAL A 148 1.25 -15.92 8.56
N GLU A 149 1.46 -14.83 9.29
CA GLU A 149 0.52 -14.39 10.33
C GLU A 149 -0.38 -13.25 9.83
N TRP A 150 0.18 -12.28 9.11
CA TRP A 150 -0.47 -11.03 8.72
C TRP A 150 -0.87 -11.05 7.26
N ILE A 151 -2.18 -10.93 7.01
CA ILE A 151 -2.75 -10.95 5.65
C ILE A 151 -3.58 -9.69 5.43
N CYS A 152 -3.15 -8.89 4.46
CA CYS A 152 -3.91 -7.80 3.87
C CYS A 152 -4.71 -8.36 2.69
N THR A 153 -6.03 -8.42 2.79
CA THR A 153 -6.89 -8.91 1.70
C THR A 153 -6.80 -8.02 0.46
N ILE A 154 -7.08 -6.72 0.60
CA ILE A 154 -7.09 -5.74 -0.48
C ILE A 154 -6.29 -4.51 -0.05
N ASN A 155 -5.39 -4.06 -0.93
CA ASN A 155 -4.69 -2.78 -0.79
C ASN A 155 -5.57 -1.63 -1.28
N GLU A 156 -5.70 -0.60 -0.45
CA GLU A 156 -6.33 0.69 -0.77
C GLU A 156 -7.65 0.53 -1.56
N PRO A 157 -8.65 -0.17 -0.99
CA PRO A 157 -9.94 -0.39 -1.66
C PRO A 157 -10.64 0.93 -2.02
N ASN A 158 -10.42 1.96 -1.20
CA ASN A 158 -10.90 3.30 -1.46
C ASN A 158 -10.26 3.91 -2.71
N MET A 159 -8.93 3.79 -2.88
CA MET A 159 -8.25 4.27 -4.07
C MET A 159 -8.73 3.52 -5.33
N LEU A 160 -8.92 2.20 -5.26
CA LEU A 160 -9.49 1.42 -6.37
C LEU A 160 -10.88 1.91 -6.78
N ALA A 161 -11.76 2.15 -5.80
CA ALA A 161 -13.09 2.65 -6.06
C ALA A 161 -13.08 4.07 -6.66
N MET A 162 -12.16 4.94 -6.23
CA MET A 162 -11.98 6.29 -6.80
C MET A 162 -11.39 6.26 -8.22
N MET A 163 -10.40 5.40 -8.46
CA MET A 163 -9.79 5.22 -9.79
C MET A 163 -10.77 4.67 -10.82
N ALA A 164 -11.76 3.87 -10.42
CA ALA A 164 -12.79 3.36 -11.33
C ALA A 164 -13.54 4.48 -12.08
N ASN A 165 -13.79 5.60 -11.40
CA ASN A 165 -14.42 6.78 -12.02
C ASN A 165 -13.47 7.48 -13.01
N MET A 166 -12.17 7.56 -12.70
CA MET A 166 -11.17 8.13 -13.61
C MET A 166 -11.03 7.31 -14.90
N VAL A 167 -10.97 5.98 -14.77
CA VAL A 167 -10.89 5.07 -15.91
C VAL A 167 -12.13 5.19 -16.79
N LYS A 168 -13.33 5.28 -16.20
CA LYS A 168 -14.58 5.51 -16.95
C LYS A 168 -14.58 6.86 -17.69
N ALA A 169 -13.96 7.88 -17.11
CA ALA A 169 -13.84 9.20 -17.72
C ALA A 169 -12.76 9.29 -18.80
N GLU A 170 -11.93 8.24 -18.98
CA GLU A 170 -10.71 8.25 -19.81
C GLU A 170 -9.79 9.46 -19.55
N LYS A 171 -9.78 9.94 -18.30
CA LYS A 171 -9.03 11.13 -17.88
C LYS A 171 -8.27 10.87 -16.59
N ARG A 172 -6.98 11.17 -16.59
CA ARG A 172 -6.18 11.31 -15.38
C ARG A 172 -6.33 12.75 -14.86
N GLU A 173 -7.49 13.07 -14.31
CA GLU A 173 -7.70 14.31 -13.57
C GLU A 173 -7.44 14.01 -12.09
N GLU A 174 -6.18 14.15 -11.63
CA GLU A 174 -5.93 14.31 -10.20
C GLU A 174 -6.57 15.64 -9.80
N ASN A 175 -7.52 15.62 -8.87
CA ASN A 175 -8.11 16.87 -8.41
C ASN A 175 -7.07 17.62 -7.57
N VAL A 176 -7.41 18.87 -7.31
CA VAL A 176 -6.71 19.81 -6.47
C VAL A 176 -6.09 19.11 -5.24
N ALA A 177 -4.77 19.28 -5.05
CA ALA A 177 -3.98 18.75 -3.93
C ALA A 177 -3.88 17.22 -3.79
N GLY A 178 -3.97 16.46 -4.89
CA GLY A 178 -3.93 14.99 -4.82
C GLY A 178 -5.24 14.38 -4.31
N ALA A 179 -6.27 15.20 -4.11
CA ALA A 179 -7.62 14.73 -3.84
C ALA A 179 -8.12 13.93 -5.04
N MET A 180 -8.80 12.82 -4.76
CA MET A 180 -9.39 11.97 -5.79
C MET A 180 -10.89 12.29 -5.94
N PRO A 181 -11.49 12.01 -7.12
CA PRO A 181 -12.94 12.07 -7.28
C PRO A 181 -13.61 11.13 -6.28
N PRO A 182 -14.90 11.32 -5.97
CA PRO A 182 -15.61 10.39 -5.09
C PRO A 182 -15.54 8.97 -5.67
N PRO A 183 -15.55 7.93 -4.82
CA PRO A 183 -15.51 6.56 -5.30
C PRO A 183 -16.74 6.18 -6.11
N ASP A 184 -16.56 5.24 -7.03
CA ASP A 184 -17.68 4.51 -7.61
C ASP A 184 -18.26 3.59 -6.54
N GLN A 185 -19.48 3.89 -6.07
CA GLN A 185 -20.08 3.14 -4.96
C GLN A 185 -20.32 1.66 -5.30
N ALA A 186 -20.63 1.33 -6.55
CA ALA A 186 -20.82 -0.07 -6.93
C ALA A 186 -19.51 -0.86 -6.86
N VAL A 187 -18.38 -0.22 -7.19
CA VAL A 187 -17.05 -0.81 -7.00
C VAL A 187 -16.69 -0.88 -5.51
N ALA A 188 -16.98 0.18 -4.73
CA ALA A 188 -16.75 0.17 -3.29
C ALA A 188 -17.50 -0.98 -2.60
N ASP A 189 -18.79 -1.14 -2.87
CA ASP A 189 -19.63 -2.22 -2.33
C ASP A 189 -19.10 -3.61 -2.74
N ALA A 190 -18.65 -3.76 -3.99
CA ALA A 190 -18.06 -5.01 -4.47
C ALA A 190 -16.74 -5.35 -3.77
N LEU A 191 -15.87 -4.36 -3.55
CA LEU A 191 -14.62 -4.54 -2.82
C LEU A 191 -14.87 -4.89 -1.34
N ILE A 192 -15.86 -4.26 -0.71
CA ILE A 192 -16.31 -4.60 0.66
C ILE A 192 -16.79 -6.06 0.71
N ALA A 193 -17.63 -6.48 -0.25
CA ALA A 193 -18.11 -7.85 -0.34
C ALA A 193 -16.96 -8.84 -0.56
N ALA A 194 -16.01 -8.52 -1.44
CA ALA A 194 -14.84 -9.33 -1.73
C ALA A 194 -13.91 -9.47 -0.51
N HIS A 195 -13.67 -8.38 0.23
CA HIS A 195 -12.91 -8.37 1.46
C HIS A 195 -13.55 -9.30 2.52
N ARG A 196 -14.83 -9.13 2.81
CA ARG A 196 -15.58 -10.00 3.75
C ARG A 196 -15.52 -11.46 3.32
N ALA A 197 -15.70 -11.71 2.02
CA ALA A 197 -15.66 -13.04 1.46
C ALA A 197 -14.27 -13.69 1.53
N ALA A 198 -13.20 -12.92 1.41
CA ALA A 198 -11.83 -13.41 1.61
C ALA A 198 -11.56 -13.73 3.08
N ARG A 199 -12.03 -12.89 4.01
CA ARG A 199 -11.90 -13.12 5.45
C ARG A 199 -12.49 -14.44 5.91
N GLU A 200 -13.64 -14.83 5.34
CA GLU A 200 -14.26 -16.14 5.62
C GLU A 200 -13.36 -17.34 5.26
N GLU A 201 -12.49 -17.19 4.25
CA GLU A 201 -11.55 -18.24 3.84
C GLU A 201 -10.25 -18.22 4.66
N LEU A 202 -9.95 -17.10 5.32
CA LEU A 202 -8.68 -16.83 6.02
C LEU A 202 -8.80 -17.06 7.55
N THR A 203 -9.66 -17.99 7.96
CA THR A 203 -9.80 -18.35 9.37
C THR A 203 -8.47 -18.87 9.92
N GLY A 204 -7.99 -18.28 11.02
CA GLY A 204 -6.72 -18.64 11.66
C GLY A 204 -5.57 -17.67 11.38
N PHE A 205 -5.73 -16.75 10.42
CA PHE A 205 -4.77 -15.67 10.15
C PHE A 205 -5.21 -14.36 10.82
N LYS A 206 -4.27 -13.47 11.12
CA LYS A 206 -4.61 -12.06 11.36
C LYS A 206 -4.93 -11.44 10.01
N THR A 207 -6.21 -11.26 9.75
CA THR A 207 -6.69 -10.74 8.47
C THR A 207 -7.25 -9.35 8.64
N GLY A 208 -6.84 -8.46 7.74
CA GLY A 208 -7.33 -7.09 7.60
C GLY A 208 -7.30 -6.64 6.15
N TRP A 209 -7.55 -5.36 5.91
CA TRP A 209 -7.24 -4.66 4.66
C TRP A 209 -6.57 -3.33 4.93
N THR A 210 -6.01 -2.70 3.90
CA THR A 210 -5.20 -1.48 4.07
C THR A 210 -5.89 -0.30 3.43
N ILE A 211 -6.04 0.78 4.18
CA ILE A 211 -6.77 1.98 3.75
C ILE A 211 -5.78 3.10 3.47
N ALA A 212 -5.97 3.79 2.34
CA ALA A 212 -5.27 5.03 2.04
C ALA A 212 -5.90 6.16 2.86
N ASN A 213 -5.27 6.54 3.96
CA ASN A 213 -5.71 7.66 4.78
C ASN A 213 -5.20 8.97 4.18
N GLN A 214 -6.12 9.79 3.66
CA GLN A 214 -5.77 11.02 2.96
C GLN A 214 -5.64 12.25 3.89
N ASN A 215 -5.91 12.08 5.18
CA ASN A 215 -5.88 13.14 6.21
C ASN A 215 -6.65 14.39 5.78
N PHE A 216 -7.97 14.31 5.81
CA PHE A 216 -8.83 15.45 5.52
C PHE A 216 -8.83 16.42 6.71
N GLU A 217 -8.45 17.67 6.46
CA GLU A 217 -8.42 18.72 7.48
C GLU A 217 -9.37 19.86 7.09
N PRO A 218 -10.41 20.18 7.90
CA PRO A 218 -11.33 21.25 7.57
C PRO A 218 -10.66 22.62 7.72
N VAL A 219 -11.03 23.56 6.85
CA VAL A 219 -10.67 24.98 6.99
C VAL A 219 -11.91 25.86 7.00
N ASP A 220 -11.80 27.06 7.59
CA ASP A 220 -12.89 28.06 7.62
C ASP A 220 -14.24 27.52 8.16
N GLY A 221 -14.17 26.57 9.11
CA GLY A 221 -15.33 25.94 9.75
C GLY A 221 -16.12 25.01 8.83
N ALA A 222 -15.44 24.35 7.88
CA ALA A 222 -16.00 23.36 6.96
C ALA A 222 -16.01 21.93 7.54
N ASP A 223 -16.19 21.80 8.86
CA ASP A 223 -16.13 20.51 9.59
C ASP A 223 -17.13 19.49 9.02
N ALA A 224 -18.38 19.89 8.80
CA ALA A 224 -19.41 18.99 8.27
C ALA A 224 -19.11 18.56 6.82
N GLU A 225 -18.63 19.49 5.99
CA GLU A 225 -18.22 19.20 4.62
C GLU A 225 -17.01 18.25 4.58
N CYS A 226 -16.09 18.40 5.54
CA CYS A 226 -14.95 17.52 5.72
C CYS A 226 -15.37 16.11 6.18
N ASP A 227 -16.31 15.99 7.11
CA ASP A 227 -16.85 14.71 7.58
C ASP A 227 -17.54 13.95 6.44
N ASP A 228 -18.40 14.62 5.66
CA ASP A 228 -19.06 14.02 4.49
C ASP A 228 -18.02 13.57 3.43
N TRP A 229 -16.98 14.39 3.25
CA TRP A 229 -15.88 14.08 2.33
C TRP A 229 -15.10 12.84 2.79
N ALA A 230 -14.71 12.79 4.07
CA ALA A 230 -13.99 11.69 4.70
C ALA A 230 -14.81 10.40 4.65
N TRP A 231 -16.09 10.45 5.02
CA TRP A 231 -16.94 9.27 4.99
C TRP A 231 -17.02 8.64 3.61
N SER A 232 -17.23 9.46 2.59
CA SER A 232 -17.35 8.98 1.22
C SER A 232 -16.06 8.33 0.71
N ARG A 233 -14.87 8.79 1.12
CA ARG A 233 -13.58 8.38 0.52
C ARG A 233 -12.72 7.49 1.41
N GLU A 234 -13.04 7.37 2.68
CA GLU A 234 -12.18 6.72 3.67
C GLU A 234 -13.00 6.00 4.74
N ASP A 235 -13.89 6.69 5.45
CA ASP A 235 -14.44 6.12 6.68
C ASP A 235 -15.40 4.96 6.44
N GLN A 236 -16.12 4.92 5.31
CA GLN A 236 -16.95 3.76 4.98
C GLN A 236 -16.13 2.47 4.85
N PHE A 237 -14.84 2.58 4.52
CA PHE A 237 -13.91 1.45 4.46
C PHE A 237 -13.30 1.17 5.84
N LEU A 238 -12.99 2.18 6.65
CA LEU A 238 -12.59 2.00 8.04
C LEU A 238 -13.69 1.26 8.84
N ASP A 239 -14.95 1.62 8.63
CA ASP A 239 -16.11 1.00 9.30
C ASP A 239 -16.18 -0.52 9.10
N VAL A 240 -15.79 -0.99 7.92
CA VAL A 240 -15.75 -2.43 7.61
C VAL A 240 -14.61 -3.13 8.34
N ALA A 241 -13.50 -2.43 8.60
CA ALA A 241 -12.36 -2.96 9.35
C ALA A 241 -12.63 -3.07 10.86
N ALA A 242 -13.76 -2.56 11.37
CA ALA A 242 -14.13 -2.68 12.78
C ALA A 242 -14.18 -4.14 13.28
N ASP A 243 -14.49 -5.07 12.37
CA ASP A 243 -14.57 -6.50 12.66
C ASP A 243 -13.26 -7.26 12.33
N ASP A 244 -12.22 -6.58 11.83
CA ASP A 244 -10.98 -7.20 11.37
C ASP A 244 -10.02 -7.51 12.54
N ALA A 245 -9.04 -8.38 12.28
CA ALA A 245 -7.99 -8.66 13.27
C ALA A 245 -6.99 -7.49 13.40
N PHE A 246 -6.88 -6.67 12.35
CA PHE A 246 -6.12 -5.42 12.31
C PHE A 246 -6.60 -4.59 11.11
N VAL A 247 -6.29 -3.29 11.12
CA VAL A 247 -6.43 -2.40 9.97
C VAL A 247 -5.06 -1.92 9.51
N GLY A 248 -4.82 -1.94 8.21
CA GLY A 248 -3.64 -1.32 7.62
C GLY A 248 -3.89 0.17 7.41
N VAL A 249 -3.02 1.02 7.92
CA VAL A 249 -3.03 2.47 7.67
C VAL A 249 -1.94 2.81 6.66
N GLN A 250 -2.27 3.70 5.72
CA GLN A 250 -1.33 4.25 4.74
C GLN A 250 -1.51 5.75 4.67
N ALA A 251 -0.47 6.53 4.96
CA ALA A 251 -0.58 7.99 5.04
C ALA A 251 0.69 8.66 4.52
N TYR A 252 0.52 9.74 3.76
CA TYR A 252 1.62 10.41 3.05
C TYR A 252 1.58 11.93 3.13
N THR A 253 0.38 12.51 3.04
CA THR A 253 0.12 13.96 3.03
C THR A 253 -1.25 14.21 3.64
N ARG A 254 -1.68 15.48 3.63
CA ARG A 254 -3.05 15.90 3.94
C ARG A 254 -3.79 16.47 2.72
N VAL A 255 -5.10 16.58 2.86
CA VAL A 255 -5.99 17.30 1.95
C VAL A 255 -6.80 18.31 2.76
N LEU A 256 -6.70 19.59 2.42
CA LEU A 256 -7.50 20.64 3.06
C LEU A 256 -8.90 20.69 2.45
N ILE A 257 -9.94 20.70 3.29
CA ILE A 257 -11.34 20.75 2.86
C ILE A 257 -11.96 22.09 3.25
N GLY A 258 -12.38 22.86 2.25
CA GLY A 258 -13.19 24.05 2.43
C GLY A 258 -14.67 23.79 2.15
N ARG A 259 -15.49 24.84 2.25
CA ARG A 259 -16.95 24.80 2.01
C ARG A 259 -17.35 24.23 0.64
N ASP A 260 -16.49 24.45 -0.36
CA ASP A 260 -16.72 24.03 -1.74
C ASP A 260 -15.91 22.76 -2.13
N GLY A 261 -15.32 22.08 -1.16
CA GLY A 261 -14.54 20.84 -1.33
C GLY A 261 -13.03 21.02 -1.17
N ALA A 262 -12.26 20.12 -1.78
CA ALA A 262 -10.80 20.08 -1.63
C ALA A 262 -10.10 21.35 -2.17
N LEU A 263 -9.17 21.88 -1.37
CA LEU A 263 -8.39 23.08 -1.65
C LEU A 263 -6.98 22.75 -2.14
N PRO A 264 -6.33 23.63 -2.92
CA PRO A 264 -4.99 23.38 -3.42
C PRO A 264 -3.98 23.32 -2.28
N VAL A 265 -2.90 22.58 -2.49
CA VAL A 265 -1.72 22.62 -1.61
C VAL A 265 -1.34 24.10 -1.46
N PRO A 266 -1.16 24.61 -0.21
CA PRO A 266 -0.81 26.00 0.01
C PRO A 266 0.40 26.43 -0.83
N ALA A 267 0.39 27.68 -1.28
CA ALA A 267 1.40 28.18 -2.22
C ALA A 267 2.79 28.26 -1.58
N ASP A 268 2.84 28.45 -0.26
CA ASP A 268 4.04 28.55 0.58
C ASP A 268 4.46 27.21 1.21
N ALA A 269 3.68 26.14 1.04
CA ALA A 269 4.02 24.83 1.57
C ALA A 269 5.19 24.20 0.81
N ARG A 270 6.10 23.55 1.54
CA ARG A 270 7.13 22.66 0.96
C ARG A 270 6.44 21.51 0.26
N ARG A 271 6.95 21.10 -0.91
CA ARG A 271 6.36 20.04 -1.72
C ARG A 271 7.32 18.91 -1.98
N THR A 272 6.77 17.71 -2.07
CA THR A 272 7.49 16.50 -2.48
C THR A 272 7.75 16.51 -3.99
N LEU A 273 8.51 15.54 -4.49
CA LEU A 273 8.82 15.39 -5.92
C LEU A 273 7.57 15.28 -6.80
N ILE A 274 6.47 14.78 -6.25
CA ILE A 274 5.19 14.59 -6.94
C ILE A 274 4.19 15.72 -6.67
N GLY A 275 4.63 16.81 -6.04
CA GLY A 275 3.84 18.01 -5.83
C GLY A 275 2.87 17.98 -4.65
N TRP A 276 2.87 16.90 -3.87
CA TRP A 276 2.14 16.81 -2.59
C TRP A 276 2.79 17.70 -1.54
N GLU A 277 2.04 18.07 -0.50
CA GLU A 277 2.61 18.76 0.65
C GLU A 277 3.63 17.87 1.38
N PHE A 278 4.77 18.43 1.76
CA PHE A 278 5.68 17.78 2.70
C PHE A 278 5.04 17.85 4.09
N TYR A 279 4.27 16.82 4.45
CA TYR A 279 3.43 16.81 5.65
C TYR A 279 3.55 15.51 6.47
N PRO A 280 4.68 15.29 7.17
CA PRO A 280 4.91 14.05 7.93
C PRO A 280 3.93 13.82 9.09
N ALA A 281 3.28 14.89 9.60
CA ALA A 281 2.23 14.78 10.63
C ALA A 281 1.02 13.95 10.17
N ALA A 282 0.84 13.78 8.85
CA ALA A 282 -0.15 12.90 8.24
C ALA A 282 -0.20 11.50 8.88
N LEU A 283 0.94 10.92 9.27
CA LEU A 283 0.96 9.58 9.84
C LEU A 283 0.29 9.52 11.21
N GLY A 284 0.67 10.42 12.13
CA GLY A 284 0.08 10.47 13.47
C GLY A 284 -1.41 10.86 13.42
N ASN A 285 -1.80 11.73 12.50
CA ASN A 285 -3.20 12.13 12.30
C ASN A 285 -4.05 10.95 11.83
N ALA A 286 -3.60 10.21 10.81
CA ALA A 286 -4.30 9.06 10.28
C ALA A 286 -4.50 7.95 11.33
N VAL A 287 -3.49 7.71 12.17
CA VAL A 287 -3.56 6.73 13.26
C VAL A 287 -4.61 7.13 14.29
N ARG A 288 -4.63 8.40 14.71
CA ARG A 288 -5.64 8.89 15.68
C ARG A 288 -7.05 8.84 15.10
N HIS A 289 -7.24 9.34 13.88
CA HIS A 289 -8.53 9.27 13.18
C HIS A 289 -9.05 7.83 13.08
N THR A 290 -8.18 6.91 12.67
CA THR A 290 -8.52 5.48 12.57
C THR A 290 -8.91 4.91 13.92
N ALA A 291 -8.14 5.18 14.98
CA ALA A 291 -8.42 4.68 16.32
C ALA A 291 -9.71 5.26 16.93
N ASP A 292 -10.02 6.53 16.64
CA ASP A 292 -11.25 7.18 17.08
C ASP A 292 -12.47 6.60 16.34
N ARG A 293 -12.33 6.29 15.04
CA ARG A 293 -13.41 5.73 14.22
C ARG A 293 -13.74 4.29 14.57
N ILE A 294 -12.71 3.45 14.72
CA ILE A 294 -12.84 2.01 15.00
C ILE A 294 -12.05 1.60 16.25
N PRO A 295 -12.52 1.99 17.44
CA PRO A 295 -11.78 1.81 18.68
C PRO A 295 -11.52 0.34 19.00
N GLY A 296 -10.28 0.03 19.38
CA GLY A 296 -9.85 -1.30 19.80
C GLY A 296 -9.37 -2.22 18.68
N VAL A 297 -9.42 -1.79 17.42
CA VAL A 297 -8.81 -2.53 16.30
C VAL A 297 -7.31 -2.23 16.25
N PRO A 298 -6.42 -3.24 16.27
CA PRO A 298 -4.98 -3.04 16.12
C PRO A 298 -4.62 -2.38 14.78
N ILE A 299 -3.70 -1.44 14.78
CA ILE A 299 -3.23 -0.72 13.59
C ILE A 299 -1.86 -1.24 13.16
N LEU A 300 -1.69 -1.50 11.86
CA LEU A 300 -0.37 -1.71 11.24
C LEU A 300 -0.14 -0.60 10.22
N ILE A 301 0.96 0.15 10.32
CA ILE A 301 1.31 1.09 9.25
C ILE A 301 1.86 0.27 8.10
N THR A 302 1.00 0.06 7.11
CA THR A 302 1.31 -0.83 5.99
C THR A 302 2.09 -0.12 4.89
N GLU A 303 2.00 1.22 4.84
CA GLU A 303 2.79 2.10 3.98
C GLU A 303 2.92 3.50 4.61
N ASN A 304 4.11 4.09 4.51
CA ASN A 304 4.35 5.51 4.74
C ASN A 304 5.73 5.86 4.17
N GLY A 305 5.86 7.02 3.56
CA GLY A 305 7.14 7.48 3.01
C GLY A 305 6.98 8.74 2.18
N ILE A 306 7.97 9.02 1.34
CA ILE A 306 7.98 10.23 0.51
C ILE A 306 8.72 9.98 -0.82
N ALA A 307 8.16 10.51 -1.91
CA ALA A 307 8.86 10.63 -3.18
C ALA A 307 9.81 11.83 -3.14
N THR A 308 11.11 11.56 -3.19
CA THR A 308 12.15 12.60 -3.23
C THR A 308 13.43 12.08 -3.87
N THR A 309 14.15 12.97 -4.56
CA THR A 309 15.52 12.68 -5.05
C THR A 309 16.59 13.03 -4.01
N ASP A 310 16.23 13.77 -2.96
CA ASP A 310 17.10 14.08 -1.83
C ASP A 310 16.84 13.08 -0.68
N ASP A 311 17.82 12.21 -0.44
CA ASP A 311 17.71 11.19 0.59
C ASP A 311 17.75 11.74 2.03
N ALA A 312 18.31 12.94 2.23
CA ALA A 312 18.24 13.62 3.51
C ALA A 312 16.81 14.09 3.83
N GLU A 313 16.07 14.55 2.81
CA GLU A 313 14.64 14.87 2.94
C GLU A 313 13.81 13.63 3.27
N ARG A 314 14.17 12.45 2.74
CA ARG A 314 13.52 11.19 3.10
C ARG A 314 13.71 10.87 4.58
N ALA A 315 14.94 10.97 5.09
CA ALA A 315 15.23 10.76 6.51
C ALA A 315 14.48 11.78 7.40
N GLU A 316 14.48 13.06 7.02
CA GLU A 316 13.75 14.12 7.72
C GLU A 316 12.24 13.81 7.82
N TYR A 317 11.62 13.42 6.71
CA TYR A 317 10.20 13.05 6.69
C TYR A 317 9.93 11.84 7.59
N THR A 318 10.76 10.80 7.48
CA THR A 318 10.61 9.57 8.27
C THR A 318 10.74 9.85 9.77
N ASP A 319 11.68 10.68 10.20
CA ASP A 319 11.85 11.04 11.61
C ASP A 319 10.63 11.76 12.18
N ALA A 320 10.12 12.75 11.44
CA ALA A 320 8.94 13.50 11.85
C ALA A 320 7.67 12.62 11.87
N ALA A 321 7.51 11.73 10.87
CA ALA A 321 6.37 10.81 10.81
C ALA A 321 6.42 9.79 11.96
N LEU A 322 7.58 9.19 12.23
CA LEU A 322 7.78 8.25 13.33
C LEU A 322 7.64 8.92 14.70
N THR A 323 7.97 10.21 14.82
CA THR A 323 7.68 10.99 16.03
C THR A 323 6.18 11.08 16.27
N GLY A 324 5.38 11.48 15.28
CA GLY A 324 3.93 11.54 15.40
C GLY A 324 3.28 10.17 15.63
N LEU A 325 3.85 9.10 15.05
CA LEU A 325 3.44 7.72 15.29
C LEU A 325 3.69 7.30 16.74
N HIS A 326 4.88 7.63 17.27
CA HIS A 326 5.24 7.32 18.65
C HIS A 326 4.35 8.06 19.65
N GLU A 327 4.04 9.33 19.41
CA GLU A 327 3.09 10.10 20.23
C GLU A 327 1.70 9.44 20.23
N ALA A 328 1.21 8.96 19.08
CA ALA A 328 -0.07 8.24 19.01
C ALA A 328 -0.04 6.92 19.81
N ILE A 329 1.10 6.22 19.86
CA ILE A 329 1.30 5.05 20.71
C ILE A 329 1.29 5.44 22.19
N GLU A 330 1.92 6.56 22.57
CA GLU A 330 1.90 7.08 23.95
C GLU A 330 0.50 7.50 24.39
N ASP A 331 -0.34 7.96 23.45
CA ASP A 331 -1.77 8.22 23.66
C ASP A 331 -2.59 6.94 23.91
N GLY A 332 -1.97 5.75 23.80
CA GLY A 332 -2.57 4.45 24.12
C GLY A 332 -3.12 3.70 22.90
N ILE A 333 -2.84 4.18 21.67
CA ILE A 333 -3.30 3.52 20.45
C ILE A 333 -2.46 2.27 20.16
N ASP A 334 -3.13 1.16 19.87
CA ASP A 334 -2.50 -0.14 19.61
C ASP A 334 -1.89 -0.22 18.20
N VAL A 335 -0.69 0.33 18.03
CA VAL A 335 0.08 0.23 16.78
C VAL A 335 1.07 -0.93 16.85
N ARG A 336 1.01 -1.80 15.84
CA ARG A 336 1.76 -3.08 15.77
C ARG A 336 3.04 -3.01 14.96
N GLY A 337 3.20 -2.00 14.10
CA GLY A 337 4.40 -1.89 13.28
C GLY A 337 4.40 -0.73 12.30
N TYR A 338 5.58 -0.50 11.72
CA TYR A 338 5.86 0.45 10.67
C TYR A 338 6.54 -0.22 9.47
N LEU A 339 5.87 -0.19 8.32
CA LEU A 339 6.37 -0.71 7.04
C LEU A 339 6.55 0.46 6.06
N HIS A 340 7.81 0.80 5.80
CA HIS A 340 8.15 1.93 4.94
C HIS A 340 7.72 1.68 3.49
N TRP A 341 7.07 2.67 2.89
CA TRP A 341 6.86 2.74 1.44
C TRP A 341 7.97 3.58 0.80
N SER A 342 8.93 2.98 0.11
CA SER A 342 9.00 1.56 -0.30
C SER A 342 10.39 0.97 -0.08
N LEU A 343 10.54 -0.36 -0.24
CA LEU A 343 11.89 -0.95 -0.23
C LEU A 343 12.70 -0.45 -1.43
N LEU A 344 12.14 -0.50 -2.64
CA LEU A 344 12.84 -0.23 -3.90
C LEU A 344 12.23 0.99 -4.60
N ASP A 345 13.08 1.82 -5.21
CA ASP A 345 12.62 2.73 -6.27
C ASP A 345 12.01 1.86 -7.37
N ASN A 346 10.73 2.07 -7.64
CA ASN A 346 9.92 1.12 -8.38
C ASN A 346 9.07 1.83 -9.44
N TYR A 347 8.24 1.06 -10.15
CA TYR A 347 7.34 1.61 -11.13
C TYR A 347 6.12 2.24 -10.45
N GLU A 348 6.06 3.57 -10.39
CA GLU A 348 5.00 4.32 -9.72
C GLU A 348 3.81 4.53 -10.69
N TRP A 349 3.05 3.46 -10.92
CA TRP A 349 1.73 3.46 -11.60
C TRP A 349 1.67 4.26 -12.91
N GLY A 350 2.68 4.10 -13.77
CA GLY A 350 2.76 4.80 -15.05
C GLY A 350 4.07 5.51 -15.29
N THR A 351 4.90 5.70 -14.26
CA THR A 351 6.18 6.38 -14.39
C THR A 351 7.24 5.87 -13.40
N TYR A 352 8.52 6.02 -13.73
CA TYR A 352 9.64 5.80 -12.80
C TYR A 352 10.24 7.08 -12.24
N ALA A 353 9.65 8.24 -12.56
CA ALA A 353 10.18 9.50 -12.08
C ALA A 353 10.09 9.65 -10.55
N PRO A 354 9.01 9.23 -9.86
CA PRO A 354 8.95 9.24 -8.41
C PRO A 354 9.88 8.20 -7.79
N THR A 355 10.63 8.60 -6.77
CA THR A 355 11.57 7.73 -6.04
C THR A 355 11.19 7.65 -4.57
N PHE A 356 10.41 6.62 -4.21
CA PHE A 356 9.99 6.32 -2.83
C PHE A 356 10.95 5.38 -2.09
N GLY A 357 11.82 4.67 -2.81
CA GLY A 357 12.56 3.54 -2.25
C GLY A 357 13.61 3.93 -1.23
N LEU A 358 13.79 3.08 -0.23
CA LEU A 358 14.99 3.01 0.61
C LEU A 358 16.22 2.53 -0.17
N VAL A 359 16.00 1.89 -1.31
CA VAL A 359 17.04 1.31 -2.17
C VAL A 359 16.82 1.81 -3.60
N ALA A 360 17.84 2.42 -4.17
CA ALA A 360 17.83 2.78 -5.59
C ALA A 360 18.05 1.52 -6.45
N VAL A 361 17.38 1.45 -7.60
CA VAL A 361 17.52 0.37 -8.57
C VAL A 361 18.05 0.93 -9.89
N ASP A 362 19.22 0.46 -10.33
CA ASP A 362 19.67 0.70 -11.70
C ASP A 362 18.80 -0.12 -12.65
N ARG A 363 18.01 0.54 -13.49
CA ARG A 363 17.06 -0.13 -14.38
C ARG A 363 17.69 -0.82 -15.60
N THR A 364 18.98 -0.64 -15.83
CA THR A 364 19.73 -1.30 -16.90
C THR A 364 20.43 -2.56 -16.39
N THR A 365 21.00 -2.51 -15.19
CA THR A 365 21.78 -3.62 -14.61
C THR A 365 21.05 -4.37 -13.49
N PHE A 366 19.92 -3.83 -13.02
CA PHE A 366 19.17 -4.26 -11.84
C PHE A 366 19.96 -4.20 -10.54
N ALA A 367 21.04 -3.41 -10.48
CA ALA A 367 21.83 -3.27 -9.27
C ALA A 367 21.05 -2.49 -8.19
N ARG A 368 21.00 -3.03 -6.97
CA ARG A 368 20.42 -2.37 -5.79
C ARG A 368 21.48 -1.54 -5.07
N THR A 369 21.18 -0.27 -4.79
CA THR A 369 22.03 0.61 -3.97
C THR A 369 21.24 1.11 -2.77
N VAL A 370 21.59 0.60 -1.59
CA VAL A 370 20.99 1.00 -0.31
C VAL A 370 21.28 2.48 -0.04
N LYS A 371 20.23 3.29 0.13
CA LYS A 371 20.36 4.72 0.41
C LYS A 371 20.66 4.98 1.90
N PRO A 372 21.30 6.11 2.25
CA PRO A 372 21.51 6.49 3.65
C PRO A 372 20.27 6.42 4.55
N SER A 373 19.10 6.85 4.08
CA SER A 373 17.83 6.82 4.83
C SER A 373 17.42 5.41 5.24
N ALA A 374 17.79 4.39 4.45
CA ALA A 374 17.52 3.00 4.76
C ALA A 374 18.29 2.54 6.00
N ARG A 375 19.57 2.93 6.08
CA ARG A 375 20.42 2.64 7.24
C ARG A 375 19.94 3.41 8.46
N HIS A 376 19.53 4.66 8.26
CA HIS A 376 18.94 5.49 9.30
C HIS A 376 17.68 4.85 9.91
N LEU A 377 16.73 4.40 9.07
CA LEU A 377 15.56 3.65 9.54
C LEU A 377 15.96 2.36 10.25
N GLY A 378 16.95 1.65 9.72
CA GLY A 378 17.52 0.46 10.35
C GLY A 378 18.08 0.72 11.76
N ASP A 379 18.84 1.80 11.92
CA ASP A 379 19.42 2.21 13.19
C ASP A 379 18.33 2.60 14.21
N ILE A 380 17.22 3.21 13.77
CA ILE A 380 16.04 3.44 14.60
C ILE A 380 15.43 2.10 15.02
N ALA A 381 15.19 1.20 14.07
CA ALA A 381 14.55 -0.09 14.30
C ALA A 381 15.33 -0.98 15.29
N THR A 382 16.66 -0.92 15.28
CA THR A 382 17.52 -1.67 16.20
C THR A 382 17.89 -0.90 17.47
N GLY A 383 17.42 0.34 17.63
CA GLY A 383 17.71 1.19 18.79
C GLY A 383 19.15 1.70 18.87
N HIS A 384 19.89 1.72 17.75
CA HIS A 384 21.23 2.33 17.66
C HIS A 384 21.17 3.86 17.54
N THR A 385 20.10 4.37 16.96
CA THR A 385 19.79 5.80 16.87
C THR A 385 18.50 6.08 17.62
N THR A 386 18.44 7.25 18.27
CA THR A 386 17.24 7.68 18.98
C THR A 386 16.44 8.62 18.09
N LEU A 387 15.13 8.39 17.96
CA LEU A 387 14.17 9.38 17.48
C LEU A 387 14.04 10.53 18.47
#